data_AF-A0A1U8I118-F1
#
_entry.id   AF-A0A1U8I118-F1
#
_cell.length_a   1.000
_cell.length_b   1.000
_cell.length_c   1.000
_cell.angle_alpha   90.00
_cell.angle_beta   90.00
_cell.angle_gamma   90.00
#
_symmetry.space_group_name_H-M   'P 1'
#
loop_
_entity.id
_entity.type
_entity.pdbx_description
1 polymer ?
#
loop_
_entity_poly.entity_id
_entity_poly.type
_entity_poly.pdbx_seq_one_letter_code
_entity_poly.pdbx_strand_id
1 'polypeptide(L)'
;MDLKCIFSLAILVSQISLSSTQNVNVVIQGATSIGETDDNFVCVTLDWWPTEKCNYNQCPWGKAGLLNLVTFGLNALLGRNRSQIEKDLWVANWQLQNARDFMKYTISRGYKVDSYEFGNQLSEAGMDASVEAEQYGKDIVVLKNLLKELHPDPKTQPKVLGPSGYCDEKWFNSFLEFQDMMLLMELHTISIILVLVAQTYKGVLNIVNKFKPQSGAWVSESGGALHGSAKDLSLTFADGFWYLDQLGMASTYNHKVFCRQTLIDGNYALLNTTTSM
;
A
#
# COMPACT_ATOMS: atom_id res chain seq x y z
N MET A 1 -37.79 46.17 18.94
CA MET A 1 -36.68 45.33 19.48
C MET A 1 -35.44 45.74 18.72
N ASP A 2 -34.44 46.26 19.43
CA ASP A 2 -33.29 46.96 18.82
C ASP A 2 -32.38 45.96 18.08
N LEU A 3 -31.93 46.31 16.87
CA LEU A 3 -31.13 45.44 15.99
C LEU A 3 -29.80 45.04 16.67
N LYS A 4 -29.30 45.89 17.58
CA LYS A 4 -28.13 45.61 18.42
C LYS A 4 -28.38 44.47 19.42
N CYS A 5 -29.59 44.31 19.95
CA CYS A 5 -29.93 43.19 20.83
C CYS A 5 -29.97 41.86 20.06
N ILE A 6 -30.42 41.86 18.80
CA ILE A 6 -30.48 40.64 17.97
C ILE A 6 -29.07 40.15 17.63
N PHE A 7 -28.16 41.06 17.24
CA PHE A 7 -26.75 40.72 17.00
C PHE A 7 -26.03 40.26 18.26
N SER A 8 -26.29 40.88 19.41
CA SER A 8 -25.68 40.49 20.69
C SER A 8 -26.16 39.10 21.14
N LEU A 9 -27.44 38.78 20.93
CA LEU A 9 -28.01 37.46 21.23
C LEU A 9 -27.47 36.39 20.27
N ALA A 10 -27.29 36.70 18.99
CA ALA A 10 -26.71 35.79 18.00
C ALA A 10 -25.24 35.45 18.30
N ILE A 11 -24.46 36.42 18.81
CA ILE A 11 -23.07 36.19 19.27
C ILE A 11 -23.03 35.38 20.56
N LEU A 12 -23.98 35.60 21.49
CA LEU A 12 -24.08 34.80 22.71
C LEU A 12 -24.48 33.35 22.41
N VAL A 13 -25.39 33.14 21.45
CA VAL A 13 -25.83 31.82 20.99
C VAL A 13 -24.75 31.11 20.16
N SER A 14 -23.91 31.84 19.41
CA SER A 14 -22.77 31.23 18.69
C SER A 14 -21.60 30.86 19.60
N GLN A 15 -21.45 31.51 20.75
CA GLN A 15 -20.51 31.10 21.81
C GLN A 15 -21.01 29.93 22.66
N ILE A 16 -22.31 29.60 22.60
CA ILE A 16 -22.83 28.32 23.07
C ILE A 16 -22.57 27.29 21.97
N SER A 17 -21.29 27.07 21.66
CA SER A 17 -20.89 25.78 21.11
C SER A 17 -21.15 24.77 22.22
N LEU A 18 -22.27 24.05 22.13
CA LEU A 18 -22.56 22.87 22.94
C LEU A 18 -21.48 21.83 22.62
N SER A 19 -20.31 21.94 23.25
CA SER A 19 -19.36 20.86 23.34
C SER A 19 -20.03 19.78 24.20
N SER A 20 -20.70 18.83 23.56
CA SER A 20 -21.19 17.63 24.23
C SER A 20 -19.98 16.81 24.65
N THR A 21 -19.55 16.95 25.90
CA THR A 21 -18.48 16.13 26.45
C THR A 21 -19.05 14.75 26.74
N GLN A 22 -18.59 13.74 26.00
CA GLN A 22 -18.93 12.35 26.27
C GLN A 22 -17.78 11.73 27.06
N ASN A 23 -18.08 11.21 28.25
CA ASN A 23 -17.12 10.40 28.99
C ASN A 23 -17.02 9.03 28.33
N VAL A 24 -15.82 8.67 27.88
CA VAL A 24 -15.52 7.37 27.26
C VAL A 24 -14.59 6.60 28.19
N ASN A 25 -14.97 5.36 28.52
CA ASN A 25 -14.12 4.46 29.29
C ASN A 25 -13.27 3.62 28.32
N VAL A 26 -11.95 3.75 28.41
CA VAL A 26 -10.99 2.95 27.64
C VAL A 26 -10.36 1.92 28.57
N VAL A 27 -10.43 0.64 28.20
CA VAL A 27 -9.83 -0.48 28.95
C VAL A 27 -8.78 -1.14 28.07
N ILE A 28 -7.54 -1.22 28.56
CA ILE A 28 -6.42 -1.86 27.85
C ILE A 28 -6.25 -3.28 28.38
N GLN A 29 -6.45 -4.27 27.51
CA GLN A 29 -6.24 -5.68 27.83
C GLN A 29 -4.80 -6.11 27.52
N GLY A 30 -3.86 -5.82 28.43
CA GLY A 30 -2.45 -6.11 28.22
C GLY A 30 -2.02 -7.59 28.32
N ALA A 31 -2.94 -8.49 28.68
CA ALA A 31 -2.62 -9.91 28.93
C ALA A 31 -2.61 -10.79 27.67
N THR A 32 -3.30 -10.37 26.60
CA THR A 32 -3.49 -11.18 25.39
C THR A 32 -3.09 -10.35 24.17
N SER A 33 -2.10 -10.83 23.41
CA SER A 33 -1.77 -10.25 22.11
C SER A 33 -2.76 -10.72 21.04
N ILE A 34 -3.21 -9.80 20.19
CA ILE A 34 -4.10 -10.07 19.05
C ILE A 34 -3.37 -10.03 17.69
N GLY A 35 -2.11 -9.58 17.69
CA GLY A 35 -1.31 -9.37 16.49
C GLY A 35 0.07 -8.78 16.83
N GLU A 36 0.93 -8.73 15.83
CA GLU A 36 2.29 -8.19 15.94
C GLU A 36 2.61 -7.41 14.68
N THR A 37 3.00 -6.15 14.82
CA THR A 37 3.42 -5.29 13.69
C THR A 37 4.93 -5.40 13.47
N ASP A 38 5.40 -5.28 12.22
CA ASP A 38 6.82 -5.28 11.89
C ASP A 38 7.50 -4.00 12.41
N ASP A 39 8.83 -4.02 12.58
CA ASP A 39 9.61 -2.81 12.90
C ASP A 39 9.41 -1.70 11.85
N ASN A 40 9.05 -2.08 10.62
CA ASN A 40 8.72 -1.19 9.51
C ASN A 40 7.20 -1.00 9.33
N PHE A 41 6.41 -1.11 10.41
CA PHE A 41 4.94 -1.04 10.35
C PHE A 41 4.41 0.16 9.57
N VAL A 42 5.06 1.32 9.71
CA VAL A 42 4.70 2.54 8.99
C VAL A 42 5.69 2.77 7.86
N CYS A 43 5.19 2.76 6.62
CA CYS A 43 5.96 3.06 5.42
C CYS A 43 5.24 4.07 4.52
N VAL A 44 5.94 4.46 3.47
CA VAL A 44 5.48 5.40 2.45
C VAL A 44 5.85 4.82 1.09
N THR A 45 4.95 4.94 0.13
CA THR A 45 5.22 4.59 -1.26
C THR A 45 5.68 5.81 -2.05
N LEU A 46 6.30 5.55 -3.19
CA LEU A 46 6.78 6.56 -4.10
C LEU A 46 6.77 5.99 -5.52
N ASP A 47 5.88 6.51 -6.38
CA ASP A 47 5.87 6.15 -7.79
C ASP A 47 7.06 6.78 -8.51
N TRP A 48 7.88 6.02 -9.21
CA TRP A 48 9.01 6.59 -9.96
C TRP A 48 8.57 7.21 -11.29
N TRP A 49 8.90 8.49 -11.53
CA TRP A 49 8.52 9.20 -12.77
C TRP A 49 9.69 9.89 -13.48
N PRO A 50 9.56 10.20 -14.79
CA PRO A 50 10.54 11.00 -15.53
C PRO A 50 10.74 12.39 -14.92
N THR A 51 11.92 12.97 -15.17
CA THR A 51 12.35 14.29 -14.67
C THR A 51 11.42 15.43 -15.09
N GLU A 52 10.68 15.25 -16.18
CA GLU A 52 9.77 16.23 -16.77
C GLU A 52 8.35 16.16 -16.20
N LYS A 53 8.04 15.16 -15.36
CA LYS A 53 6.69 15.05 -14.79
C LYS A 53 6.44 16.19 -13.82
N CYS A 54 5.51 17.05 -14.19
CA CYS A 54 5.02 18.16 -13.37
C CYS A 54 3.50 18.08 -13.23
N ASN A 55 3.01 17.70 -12.05
CA ASN A 55 1.60 17.63 -11.72
C ASN A 55 1.35 18.38 -10.39
N TYR A 56 0.10 18.75 -10.12
CA TYR A 56 -0.29 19.40 -8.85
C TYR A 56 0.55 20.64 -8.50
N ASN A 57 1.03 21.38 -9.52
CA ASN A 57 1.93 22.53 -9.41
C ASN A 57 3.31 22.22 -8.79
N GLN A 58 3.78 20.98 -8.89
CA GLN A 58 5.10 20.54 -8.42
C GLN A 58 5.82 19.74 -9.51
N CYS A 59 7.16 19.77 -9.49
CA CYS A 59 8.03 19.02 -10.41
C CYS A 59 9.12 18.26 -9.62
N PRO A 60 8.75 17.22 -8.86
CA PRO A 60 9.60 16.70 -7.79
C PRO A 60 10.75 15.79 -8.28
N TRP A 61 10.72 15.38 -9.56
CA TRP A 61 11.61 14.34 -10.11
C TRP A 61 12.97 14.82 -10.63
N GLY A 62 13.24 16.12 -10.64
CA GLY A 62 14.47 16.68 -11.25
C GLY A 62 15.78 16.20 -10.61
N LYS A 63 15.87 16.22 -9.27
CA LYS A 63 17.05 15.75 -8.49
C LYS A 63 16.62 14.95 -7.26
N ALA A 64 15.72 13.99 -7.43
CA ALA A 64 15.25 13.13 -6.34
C ALA A 64 16.25 12.02 -6.01
N GLY A 65 16.42 11.74 -4.71
CA GLY A 65 17.22 10.61 -4.22
C GLY A 65 16.67 10.12 -2.88
N LEU A 66 16.76 8.82 -2.63
CA LEU A 66 16.29 8.19 -1.40
C LEU A 66 17.44 7.36 -0.78
N LEU A 67 17.67 7.51 0.53
CA LEU A 67 18.78 6.86 1.26
C LEU A 67 18.32 5.81 2.28
N ASN A 68 17.06 5.39 2.23
CA ASN A 68 16.48 4.47 3.22
C ASN A 68 16.44 3.02 2.73
N LEU A 69 15.97 2.13 3.61
CA LEU A 69 15.60 0.75 3.26
C LEU A 69 14.48 0.78 2.22
N VAL A 70 14.70 0.19 1.05
CA VAL A 70 13.77 0.29 -0.10
C VAL A 70 13.24 -1.09 -0.49
N THR A 71 11.95 -1.11 -0.78
CA THR A 71 11.28 -2.15 -1.55
C THR A 71 11.21 -1.68 -3.01
N PHE A 72 11.63 -2.53 -3.95
CA PHE A 72 11.56 -2.19 -5.39
C PHE A 72 10.47 -2.99 -6.10
N GLY A 73 9.62 -2.28 -6.85
CA GLY A 73 8.69 -2.90 -7.80
C GLY A 73 9.41 -3.44 -9.03
N LEU A 74 9.12 -4.69 -9.39
CA LEU A 74 9.62 -5.38 -10.57
C LEU A 74 8.54 -5.42 -11.66
N ASN A 75 8.95 -5.28 -12.92
CA ASN A 75 8.02 -5.41 -14.04
C ASN A 75 7.67 -6.89 -14.28
N ALA A 76 6.49 -7.31 -13.81
CA ALA A 76 5.97 -8.66 -13.99
C ALA A 76 5.33 -8.93 -15.37
N LEU A 77 5.20 -7.91 -16.24
CA LEU A 77 4.65 -8.04 -17.60
C LEU A 77 5.72 -8.23 -18.67
N LEU A 78 7.00 -8.03 -18.34
CA LEU A 78 8.07 -8.13 -19.33
C LEU A 78 8.14 -9.53 -19.94
N GLY A 79 8.14 -9.59 -21.28
CA GLY A 79 8.18 -10.84 -22.05
C GLY A 79 6.81 -11.50 -22.28
N ARG A 80 5.75 -10.98 -21.67
CA ARG A 80 4.37 -11.41 -21.92
C ARG A 80 3.77 -10.72 -23.14
N ASN A 81 2.67 -11.27 -23.63
CA ASN A 81 1.86 -10.66 -24.69
C ASN A 81 0.43 -10.46 -24.19
N ARG A 82 -0.25 -9.42 -24.72
CA ARG A 82 -1.69 -9.25 -24.48
C ARG A 82 -2.46 -10.41 -25.11
N SER A 83 -3.45 -10.90 -24.39
CA SER A 83 -4.40 -11.90 -24.88
C SER A 83 -5.19 -11.33 -26.05
N GLN A 84 -5.56 -12.20 -26.99
CA GLN A 84 -6.44 -11.85 -28.11
C GLN A 84 -7.92 -11.95 -27.72
N ILE A 85 -8.22 -12.57 -26.59
CA ILE A 85 -9.59 -12.85 -26.12
C ILE A 85 -10.02 -11.80 -25.10
N GLU A 86 -9.15 -11.50 -24.14
CA GLU A 86 -9.41 -10.55 -23.06
C GLU A 86 -8.42 -9.39 -23.14
N LYS A 87 -8.94 -8.17 -23.19
CA LYS A 87 -8.18 -6.96 -23.54
C LYS A 87 -7.00 -6.68 -22.59
N ASP A 88 -7.22 -6.93 -21.30
CA ASP A 88 -6.30 -6.54 -20.24
C ASP A 88 -5.50 -7.74 -19.70
N LEU A 89 -5.81 -8.95 -20.16
CA LEU A 89 -5.11 -10.17 -19.75
C LEU A 89 -3.77 -10.29 -20.48
N TRP A 90 -2.70 -10.53 -19.71
CA TRP A 90 -1.37 -10.82 -20.23
C TRP A 90 -1.01 -12.30 -20.05
N VAL A 91 -0.60 -12.92 -21.15
CA VAL A 91 -0.29 -14.35 -21.23
C VAL A 91 1.17 -14.60 -21.58
N ALA A 92 1.61 -15.87 -21.46
CA ALA A 92 2.99 -16.34 -21.55
C ALA A 92 3.82 -16.12 -20.27
N ASN A 93 5.00 -16.76 -20.26
CA ASN A 93 5.91 -16.76 -19.12
C ASN A 93 6.60 -15.41 -18.95
N TRP A 94 6.84 -15.03 -17.70
CA TRP A 94 7.62 -13.83 -17.38
C TRP A 94 9.10 -13.99 -17.76
N GLN A 95 9.70 -12.94 -18.35
CA GLN A 95 11.13 -12.89 -18.63
C GLN A 95 11.92 -12.23 -17.50
N LEU A 96 12.66 -13.06 -16.76
CA LEU A 96 13.40 -12.64 -15.56
C LEU A 96 14.66 -11.79 -15.81
N GLN A 97 15.13 -11.66 -17.06
CA GLN A 97 16.45 -11.08 -17.37
C GLN A 97 16.59 -9.64 -16.88
N ASN A 98 15.55 -8.81 -17.06
CA ASN A 98 15.56 -7.43 -16.56
C ASN A 98 15.66 -7.34 -15.04
N ALA A 99 14.88 -8.16 -14.32
CA ALA A 99 14.96 -8.21 -12.85
C ALA A 99 16.32 -8.73 -12.37
N ARG A 100 16.89 -9.74 -13.05
CA ARG A 100 18.23 -10.24 -12.78
C ARG A 100 19.30 -9.17 -12.94
N ASP A 101 19.26 -8.41 -14.03
CA ASP A 101 20.24 -7.36 -14.28
C ASP A 101 20.10 -6.20 -13.28
N PHE A 102 18.87 -5.86 -12.91
CA PHE A 102 18.59 -4.89 -11.85
C PHE A 102 19.12 -5.35 -10.48
N MET A 103 18.85 -6.58 -10.07
CA MET A 103 19.37 -7.16 -8.82
C MET A 103 20.90 -7.23 -8.82
N LYS A 104 21.52 -7.63 -9.93
CA LYS A 104 22.99 -7.60 -10.05
C LYS A 104 23.54 -6.20 -9.89
N TYR A 105 22.86 -5.19 -10.43
CA TYR A 105 23.24 -3.80 -10.25
C TYR A 105 23.15 -3.38 -8.78
N THR A 106 22.03 -3.63 -8.09
CA THR A 106 21.88 -3.27 -6.66
C THR A 106 22.93 -3.94 -5.80
N ILE A 107 23.22 -5.23 -6.04
CA ILE A 107 24.31 -5.97 -5.38
C ILE A 107 25.67 -5.31 -5.65
N SER A 108 25.98 -5.00 -6.92
CA SER A 108 27.27 -4.39 -7.28
C SER A 108 27.51 -3.02 -6.65
N ARG A 109 26.44 -2.30 -6.31
CA ARG A 109 26.47 -1.01 -5.63
C ARG A 109 26.48 -1.14 -4.10
N GLY A 110 26.30 -2.34 -3.56
CA GLY A 110 26.17 -2.57 -2.12
C GLY A 110 24.87 -2.00 -1.53
N TYR A 111 23.83 -1.83 -2.35
CA TYR A 111 22.54 -1.34 -1.88
C TYR A 111 21.83 -2.39 -1.04
N LYS A 112 21.28 -1.96 0.10
CA LYS A 112 20.44 -2.80 0.95
C LYS A 112 19.01 -2.73 0.45
N VAL A 113 18.54 -3.84 -0.11
CA VAL A 113 17.16 -4.00 -0.58
C VAL A 113 16.43 -4.87 0.45
N ASP A 114 15.32 -4.39 1.01
CA ASP A 114 14.53 -5.20 1.95
C ASP A 114 13.80 -6.31 1.22
N SER A 115 13.19 -5.94 0.09
CA SER A 115 12.28 -6.79 -0.63
C SER A 115 12.04 -6.32 -2.07
N TYR A 116 11.46 -7.23 -2.86
CA TYR A 116 11.04 -6.97 -4.22
C TYR A 116 9.55 -7.26 -4.38
N GLU A 117 8.81 -6.32 -4.93
CA GLU A 117 7.39 -6.47 -5.25
C GLU A 117 7.21 -6.88 -6.70
N PHE A 118 6.41 -7.92 -6.94
CA PHE A 118 6.29 -8.51 -8.27
C PHE A 118 5.08 -7.96 -9.04
N GLY A 119 5.30 -6.90 -9.81
CA GLY A 119 4.23 -6.22 -10.55
C GLY A 119 3.36 -5.35 -9.65
N ASN A 120 2.49 -4.57 -10.29
CA ASN A 120 1.59 -3.63 -9.64
C ASN A 120 0.16 -3.83 -10.16
N GLN A 121 -0.80 -4.09 -9.27
CA GLN A 121 -2.24 -4.24 -9.53
C GLN A 121 -2.55 -5.23 -10.65
N LEU A 122 -1.99 -6.44 -10.55
CA LEU A 122 -2.12 -7.49 -11.57
C LEU A 122 -3.11 -8.61 -11.20
N SER A 123 -3.65 -8.61 -9.97
CA SER A 123 -4.84 -9.41 -9.65
C SER A 123 -6.07 -8.83 -10.39
N GLU A 124 -7.12 -9.65 -10.60
CA GLU A 124 -8.30 -9.30 -11.40
C GLU A 124 -8.87 -7.89 -11.14
N ALA A 125 -9.46 -7.28 -12.18
CA ALA A 125 -9.87 -5.86 -12.26
C ALA A 125 -8.70 -4.87 -12.11
N GLY A 126 -7.47 -5.30 -12.37
CA GLY A 126 -6.33 -4.40 -12.63
C GLY A 126 -6.73 -3.35 -13.66
N MET A 127 -6.45 -2.07 -13.35
CA MET A 127 -6.96 -0.94 -14.15
C MET A 127 -6.54 -1.01 -15.62
N ASP A 128 -5.36 -1.58 -15.90
CA ASP A 128 -4.75 -1.62 -17.24
C ASP A 128 -4.14 -2.98 -17.65
N ALA A 129 -3.95 -3.92 -16.71
CA ALA A 129 -3.33 -5.22 -16.96
C ALA A 129 -3.68 -6.25 -15.87
N SER A 130 -3.82 -7.52 -16.26
CA SER A 130 -4.00 -8.65 -15.34
C SER A 130 -3.17 -9.86 -15.76
N VAL A 131 -2.88 -10.73 -14.79
CA VAL A 131 -2.28 -12.05 -15.02
C VAL A 131 -3.10 -13.10 -14.27
N GLU A 132 -3.35 -14.24 -14.91
CA GLU A 132 -4.03 -15.37 -14.27
C GLU A 132 -3.31 -15.81 -13.00
N ALA A 133 -4.08 -16.11 -11.95
CA ALA A 133 -3.58 -16.43 -10.62
C ALA A 133 -2.56 -17.58 -10.62
N GLU A 134 -2.84 -18.65 -11.36
CA GLU A 134 -1.94 -19.82 -11.47
C GLU A 134 -0.61 -19.45 -12.14
N GLN A 135 -0.67 -18.67 -13.23
CA GLN A 135 0.54 -18.24 -13.94
C GLN A 135 1.36 -17.27 -13.10
N TYR A 136 0.70 -16.29 -12.46
CA TYR A 136 1.34 -15.35 -11.55
C TYR A 136 2.05 -16.09 -10.41
N GLY A 137 1.41 -17.11 -9.83
CA GLY A 137 2.04 -18.06 -8.91
C GLY A 137 3.33 -18.63 -9.48
N LYS A 138 3.27 -19.34 -10.62
CA LYS A 138 4.45 -19.95 -11.26
C LYS A 138 5.61 -18.97 -11.43
N ASP A 139 5.32 -17.73 -11.80
CA ASP A 139 6.33 -16.69 -12.00
C ASP A 139 6.97 -16.21 -10.68
N ILE A 140 6.24 -16.20 -9.55
CA ILE A 140 6.86 -15.94 -8.24
C ILE A 140 7.87 -17.04 -7.86
N VAL A 141 7.62 -18.31 -8.19
CA VAL A 141 8.60 -19.37 -7.94
C VAL A 141 9.89 -19.11 -8.72
N VAL A 142 9.77 -18.65 -9.97
CA VAL A 142 10.92 -18.22 -10.77
C VAL A 142 11.68 -17.08 -10.09
N LEU A 143 10.96 -16.06 -9.59
CA LEU A 143 11.55 -14.94 -8.86
C LEU A 143 12.27 -15.37 -7.57
N LYS A 144 11.67 -16.26 -6.77
CA LYS A 144 12.30 -16.79 -5.55
C LYS A 144 13.56 -17.59 -5.86
N ASN A 145 13.56 -18.37 -6.92
CA ASN A 145 14.74 -19.12 -7.34
C ASN A 145 15.86 -18.17 -7.81
N LEU A 146 15.51 -17.10 -8.52
CA LEU A 146 16.46 -16.04 -8.88
C LEU A 146 17.08 -15.38 -7.64
N LEU A 147 16.27 -15.08 -6.62
CA LEU A 147 16.78 -14.50 -5.36
C LEU A 147 17.69 -15.46 -4.61
N LYS A 148 17.41 -16.77 -4.61
CA LYS A 148 18.31 -17.78 -4.01
C LYS A 148 19.63 -17.88 -4.75
N GLU A 149 19.61 -17.71 -6.07
CA GLU A 149 20.81 -17.70 -6.89
C GLU A 149 21.69 -16.47 -6.61
N LEU A 150 21.07 -15.28 -6.56
CA LEU A 150 21.80 -14.01 -6.42
C LEU A 150 22.12 -13.65 -4.95
N HIS A 151 21.32 -14.12 -4.00
CA HIS A 151 21.46 -13.92 -2.56
C HIS A 151 21.44 -15.28 -1.84
N PRO A 152 22.57 -16.02 -1.84
CA PRO A 152 22.61 -17.38 -1.30
C PRO A 152 22.53 -17.45 0.22
N ASP A 153 22.86 -16.37 0.95
CA ASP A 153 22.69 -16.31 2.41
C ASP A 153 21.23 -15.96 2.76
N PRO A 154 20.46 -16.90 3.33
CA PRO A 154 19.05 -16.67 3.68
C PRO A 154 18.84 -15.50 4.65
N LYS A 155 19.85 -15.13 5.45
CA LYS A 155 19.74 -14.00 6.41
C LYS A 155 19.77 -12.63 5.74
N THR A 156 20.32 -12.55 4.53
CA THR A 156 20.45 -11.31 3.76
C THR A 156 19.61 -11.30 2.50
N GLN A 157 18.85 -12.38 2.28
CA GLN A 157 18.00 -12.52 1.11
C GLN A 157 16.81 -11.56 1.20
N PRO A 158 16.59 -10.69 0.18
CA PRO A 158 15.42 -9.83 0.14
C PRO A 158 14.12 -10.64 0.11
N LYS A 159 13.07 -10.13 0.77
CA LYS A 159 11.74 -10.76 0.75
C LYS A 159 11.09 -10.60 -0.63
N VAL A 160 10.11 -11.46 -0.93
CA VAL A 160 9.25 -11.32 -2.13
C VAL A 160 7.87 -10.89 -1.70
N LEU A 161 7.35 -9.88 -2.37
CA LEU A 161 6.02 -9.33 -2.16
C LEU A 161 5.15 -9.56 -3.41
N GLY A 162 3.89 -9.89 -3.19
CA GLY A 162 2.90 -10.08 -4.24
C GLY A 162 1.78 -11.03 -3.77
N PRO A 163 0.61 -10.98 -4.41
CA PRO A 163 0.23 -10.10 -5.50
C PRO A 163 -0.23 -8.74 -5.03
N SER A 164 0.16 -7.71 -5.77
CA SER A 164 -0.37 -6.36 -5.62
C SER A 164 -1.66 -6.22 -6.45
N GLY A 165 -2.67 -5.54 -5.89
CA GLY A 165 -4.00 -5.35 -6.47
C GLY A 165 -5.17 -5.49 -5.49
N TYR A 166 -6.39 -5.26 -5.99
CA TYR A 166 -7.61 -5.34 -5.18
C TYR A 166 -7.86 -6.76 -4.68
N CYS A 167 -8.32 -6.89 -3.44
CA CYS A 167 -8.67 -8.17 -2.84
C CYS A 167 -9.86 -8.81 -3.55
N ASP A 168 -9.59 -9.75 -4.45
CA ASP A 168 -10.59 -10.67 -5.01
C ASP A 168 -10.42 -12.07 -4.42
N GLU A 169 -11.45 -12.56 -3.73
CA GLU A 169 -11.34 -13.82 -3.00
C GLU A 169 -11.08 -15.03 -3.93
N LYS A 170 -11.63 -15.04 -5.16
CA LYS A 170 -11.46 -16.17 -6.08
C LYS A 170 -10.06 -16.22 -6.67
N TRP A 171 -9.56 -15.09 -7.12
CA TRP A 171 -8.22 -14.93 -7.66
C TRP A 171 -7.20 -15.28 -6.58
N PHE A 172 -7.34 -14.73 -5.37
CA PHE A 172 -6.41 -14.99 -4.27
C PHE A 172 -6.46 -16.43 -3.78
N ASN A 173 -7.65 -17.05 -3.69
CA ASN A 173 -7.76 -18.48 -3.38
C ASN A 173 -7.01 -19.34 -4.41
N SER A 174 -7.22 -19.06 -5.70
CA SER A 174 -6.56 -19.79 -6.79
C SER A 174 -5.05 -19.59 -6.78
N PHE A 175 -4.57 -18.38 -6.47
CA PHE A 175 -3.14 -18.07 -6.35
C PHE A 175 -2.50 -18.79 -5.15
N LEU A 176 -3.16 -18.78 -4.00
CA LEU A 176 -2.63 -19.33 -2.74
C LEU A 176 -2.69 -20.85 -2.64
N GLU A 177 -3.54 -21.50 -3.43
CA GLU A 177 -3.56 -22.96 -3.56
C GLU A 177 -2.22 -23.53 -4.06
N PHE A 178 -1.39 -22.72 -4.74
CA PHE A 178 -0.16 -23.21 -5.34
C PHE A 178 1.11 -23.03 -4.48
N GLN A 179 1.19 -22.22 -3.40
CA GLN A 179 2.53 -21.79 -2.90
C GLN A 179 2.73 -21.41 -1.43
N ASP A 180 3.95 -21.60 -0.93
CA ASP A 180 4.51 -21.10 0.34
C ASP A 180 4.91 -19.61 0.28
N MET A 181 3.95 -18.68 0.41
CA MET A 181 4.25 -17.26 0.20
C MET A 181 3.70 -16.30 1.25
N MET A 182 4.57 -15.34 1.58
CA MET A 182 4.26 -14.09 2.27
C MET A 182 3.32 -13.25 1.40
N LEU A 183 2.04 -13.29 1.72
CA LEU A 183 1.01 -12.56 1.00
C LEU A 183 1.09 -11.08 1.38
N LEU A 184 1.45 -10.20 0.45
CA LEU A 184 1.15 -8.78 0.58
C LEU A 184 -0.10 -8.49 -0.21
N MET A 185 -1.00 -7.70 0.35
CA MET A 185 -2.23 -7.32 -0.31
C MET A 185 -2.32 -5.80 -0.33
N GLU A 186 -2.34 -5.22 -1.52
CA GLU A 186 -2.68 -3.82 -1.65
C GLU A 186 -4.13 -3.57 -1.26
N LEU A 187 -4.33 -2.55 -0.44
CA LEU A 187 -5.65 -1.99 -0.19
C LEU A 187 -5.69 -0.58 -0.72
N HIS A 188 -6.24 -0.43 -1.91
CA HIS A 188 -6.83 0.82 -2.33
C HIS A 188 -8.09 1.09 -1.49
N THR A 189 -7.91 1.51 -0.24
CA THR A 189 -9.00 1.89 0.67
C THR A 189 -9.49 3.29 0.36
N ILE A 190 -10.09 3.44 -0.81
CA ILE A 190 -10.80 4.67 -1.13
C ILE A 190 -12.24 4.46 -0.73
N SER A 191 -12.42 4.46 0.57
CA SER A 191 -13.75 4.54 1.13
C SER A 191 -13.70 5.33 2.42
N ILE A 192 -14.49 6.40 2.46
CA ILE A 192 -14.84 7.13 3.69
C ILE A 192 -15.60 6.19 4.64
N ILE A 193 -16.05 5.02 4.17
CA ILE A 193 -16.77 4.02 4.96
C ILE A 193 -15.77 3.05 5.61
N LEU A 194 -15.35 3.39 6.83
CA LEU A 194 -14.43 2.61 7.66
C LEU A 194 -14.85 1.13 7.82
N VAL A 195 -16.16 0.86 7.83
CA VAL A 195 -16.71 -0.51 7.97
C VAL A 195 -16.30 -1.42 6.81
N LEU A 196 -16.26 -0.90 5.57
CA LEU A 196 -15.85 -1.69 4.42
C LEU A 196 -14.36 -2.01 4.47
N VAL A 197 -13.55 -1.05 4.91
CA VAL A 197 -12.10 -1.22 5.07
C VAL A 197 -11.76 -2.30 6.09
N ALA A 198 -12.41 -2.26 7.26
CA ALA A 198 -12.25 -3.28 8.29
C ALA A 198 -12.63 -4.68 7.78
N GLN A 199 -13.68 -4.81 6.96
CA GLN A 199 -14.06 -6.08 6.35
C GLN A 199 -12.98 -6.61 5.41
N THR A 200 -12.36 -5.76 4.60
CA THR A 200 -11.27 -6.17 3.70
C THR A 200 -10.05 -6.65 4.49
N TYR A 201 -9.60 -5.91 5.51
CA TYR A 201 -8.48 -6.36 6.36
C TYR A 201 -8.79 -7.69 7.06
N LYS A 202 -10.01 -7.84 7.58
CA LYS A 202 -10.46 -9.11 8.16
C LYS A 202 -10.48 -10.23 7.11
N GLY A 203 -10.93 -9.94 5.89
CA GLY A 203 -10.93 -10.88 4.77
C GLY A 203 -9.54 -11.44 4.52
N VAL A 204 -8.53 -10.59 4.46
CA VAL A 204 -7.16 -11.07 4.26
C VAL A 204 -6.54 -11.73 5.46
N LEU A 205 -6.82 -11.27 6.67
CA LEU A 205 -6.42 -12.04 7.84
C LEU A 205 -6.95 -13.48 7.77
N ASN A 206 -8.21 -13.67 7.35
CA ASN A 206 -8.79 -15.00 7.18
C ASN A 206 -8.10 -15.80 6.08
N ILE A 207 -7.83 -15.19 4.93
CA ILE A 207 -7.13 -15.83 3.80
C ILE A 207 -5.71 -16.26 4.22
N VAL A 208 -4.94 -15.37 4.85
CA VAL A 208 -3.60 -15.68 5.36
C VAL A 208 -3.66 -16.80 6.38
N ASN A 209 -4.56 -16.74 7.36
CA ASN A 209 -4.69 -17.80 8.36
C ASN A 209 -5.10 -19.15 7.76
N LYS A 210 -5.94 -19.14 6.73
CA LYS A 210 -6.44 -20.36 6.05
C LYS A 210 -5.34 -21.03 5.24
N PHE A 211 -4.61 -20.26 4.43
CA PHE A 211 -3.66 -20.83 3.48
C PHE A 211 -2.22 -20.82 4.00
N LYS A 212 -1.78 -19.77 4.70
CA LYS A 212 -0.37 -19.54 5.07
C LYS A 212 -0.23 -18.80 6.41
N PRO A 213 -0.54 -19.43 7.56
CA PRO A 213 -0.49 -18.77 8.88
C PRO A 213 0.91 -18.32 9.32
N GLN A 214 1.99 -18.79 8.66
CA GLN A 214 3.36 -18.34 8.91
C GLN A 214 3.75 -17.07 8.12
N SER A 215 2.83 -16.56 7.29
CA SER A 215 3.03 -15.36 6.48
C SER A 215 2.39 -14.13 7.12
N GLY A 216 2.83 -12.94 6.70
CA GLY A 216 2.26 -11.68 7.16
C GLY A 216 1.66 -10.88 6.00
N ALA A 217 0.49 -10.28 6.23
CA ALA A 217 -0.15 -9.35 5.30
C ALA A 217 0.45 -7.95 5.43
N TRP A 218 0.72 -7.28 4.32
CA TRP A 218 1.06 -5.85 4.31
C TRP A 218 0.03 -5.12 3.45
N VAL A 219 -0.19 -3.86 3.77
CA VAL A 219 -0.83 -2.89 2.88
C VAL A 219 0.28 -2.15 2.16
N SER A 220 0.62 -2.53 0.93
CA SER A 220 1.76 -1.92 0.19
C SER A 220 1.42 -0.59 -0.49
N GLU A 221 0.15 -0.26 -0.70
CA GLU A 221 -0.30 1.06 -1.17
C GLU A 221 -1.66 1.39 -0.52
N SER A 222 -1.82 2.60 0.04
CA SER A 222 -3.10 3.10 0.56
C SER A 222 -3.15 4.63 0.59
N GLY A 223 -4.31 5.21 0.27
CA GLY A 223 -4.54 6.65 0.33
C GLY A 223 -6.00 6.99 0.58
N GLY A 224 -6.28 8.15 1.16
CA GLY A 224 -7.64 8.56 1.54
C GLY A 224 -8.57 8.88 0.36
N ALA A 225 -8.05 8.99 -0.87
CA ALA A 225 -8.81 9.25 -2.09
C ALA A 225 -8.07 8.76 -3.36
N LEU A 226 -8.83 8.31 -4.37
CA LEU A 226 -8.33 7.86 -5.68
C LEU A 226 -7.75 9.07 -6.47
N HIS A 227 -6.88 8.81 -7.45
CA HIS A 227 -6.39 9.82 -8.41
C HIS A 227 -5.75 11.09 -7.80
N GLY A 228 -5.14 10.95 -6.62
CA GLY A 228 -4.38 12.04 -6.03
C GLY A 228 -5.20 13.07 -5.27
N SER A 229 -6.53 12.91 -5.02
CA SER A 229 -7.23 13.86 -4.13
C SER A 229 -8.74 13.69 -3.86
N ALA A 230 -9.13 14.18 -2.68
CA ALA A 230 -10.14 15.25 -2.56
C ALA A 230 -9.43 16.56 -2.12
N LYS A 231 -9.40 17.58 -3.00
CA LYS A 231 -8.48 18.75 -2.94
C LYS A 231 -8.54 19.55 -1.64
N ASP A 232 -9.68 19.48 -0.96
CA ASP A 232 -9.96 20.24 0.26
C ASP A 232 -9.92 19.39 1.54
N LEU A 233 -9.60 18.09 1.45
CA LEU A 233 -9.59 17.17 2.60
C LEU A 233 -8.21 16.53 2.83
N SER A 234 -7.55 16.05 1.78
CA SER A 234 -6.36 15.18 1.87
C SER A 234 -5.07 15.86 2.37
N LEU A 235 -5.02 17.19 2.41
CA LEU A 235 -3.90 17.99 2.97
C LEU A 235 -4.22 18.59 4.35
N THR A 236 -5.37 18.25 4.92
CA THR A 236 -5.84 18.88 6.16
C THR A 236 -5.53 18.02 7.38
N PHE A 237 -5.59 18.63 8.57
CA PHE A 237 -5.54 17.91 9.84
C PHE A 237 -6.57 16.76 9.92
N ALA A 238 -7.69 16.86 9.19
CA ALA A 238 -8.70 15.82 9.17
C ALA A 238 -8.21 14.48 8.54
N ASP A 239 -7.28 14.54 7.58
CA ASP A 239 -6.66 13.36 6.98
C ASP A 239 -5.86 12.53 8.01
N GLY A 240 -5.31 13.21 9.03
CA GLY A 240 -4.62 12.55 10.13
C GLY A 240 -5.50 11.59 10.92
N PHE A 241 -6.79 11.89 11.08
CA PHE A 241 -7.73 10.97 11.75
C PHE A 241 -7.99 9.73 10.91
N TRP A 242 -8.18 9.89 9.60
CA TRP A 242 -8.31 8.75 8.68
C TRP A 242 -7.05 7.88 8.74
N TYR A 243 -5.87 8.49 8.66
CA TYR A 243 -4.62 7.74 8.67
C TYR A 243 -4.41 6.97 9.98
N LEU A 244 -4.71 7.59 11.12
CA LEU A 244 -4.65 6.91 12.43
C LEU A 244 -5.63 5.74 12.52
N ASP A 245 -6.84 5.89 11.97
CA ASP A 245 -7.83 4.81 11.94
C ASP A 245 -7.39 3.65 11.04
N GLN A 246 -6.76 3.94 9.88
CA GLN A 246 -6.16 2.92 9.02
C GLN A 246 -5.06 2.13 9.73
N LEU A 247 -4.15 2.81 10.43
CA LEU A 247 -3.09 2.16 11.22
C LEU A 247 -3.69 1.31 12.35
N GLY A 248 -4.72 1.81 13.03
CA GLY A 248 -5.43 1.08 14.07
C GLY A 248 -6.11 -0.18 13.53
N MET A 249 -6.80 -0.10 12.39
CA MET A 249 -7.45 -1.24 11.77
C MET A 249 -6.44 -2.26 11.22
N ALA A 250 -5.40 -1.81 10.53
CA ALA A 250 -4.35 -2.68 9.99
C ALA A 250 -3.68 -3.51 11.11
N SER A 251 -3.30 -2.85 12.22
CA SER A 251 -2.73 -3.53 13.40
C SER A 251 -3.72 -4.48 14.08
N THR A 252 -4.99 -4.07 14.21
CA THR A 252 -6.07 -4.91 14.79
C THR A 252 -6.27 -6.21 14.01
N TYR A 253 -6.12 -6.18 12.69
CA TYR A 253 -6.22 -7.35 11.82
C TYR A 253 -4.85 -7.94 11.45
N ASN A 254 -3.84 -7.73 12.29
CA ASN A 254 -2.51 -8.36 12.21
C ASN A 254 -1.78 -8.16 10.87
N HIS A 255 -1.99 -7.01 10.22
CA HIS A 255 -1.15 -6.58 9.10
C HIS A 255 0.20 -6.11 9.66
N LYS A 256 1.28 -6.52 9.01
CA LYS A 256 2.66 -6.32 9.46
C LYS A 256 3.20 -4.95 9.08
N VAL A 257 2.73 -4.39 7.97
CA VAL A 257 3.20 -3.13 7.38
C VAL A 257 2.04 -2.41 6.70
N PHE A 258 2.04 -1.08 6.78
CA PHE A 258 1.09 -0.18 6.15
C PHE A 258 1.83 0.96 5.45
N CYS A 259 1.74 1.01 4.12
CA CYS A 259 2.38 2.05 3.31
C CYS A 259 1.37 3.08 2.83
N ARG A 260 1.64 4.34 3.17
CA ARG A 260 0.87 5.48 2.70
C ARG A 260 1.37 5.95 1.33
N GLN A 261 0.46 5.97 0.36
CA GLN A 261 0.59 6.70 -0.89
C GLN A 261 0.31 8.18 -0.61
N THR A 262 1.27 9.08 -0.78
CA THR A 262 2.66 8.89 -1.23
C THR A 262 3.60 9.85 -0.50
N LEU A 263 4.91 9.63 -0.59
CA LEU A 263 5.91 10.51 0.02
C LEU A 263 5.89 11.92 -0.58
N ILE A 264 5.88 12.01 -1.91
CA ILE A 264 5.87 13.24 -2.72
C ILE A 264 5.02 13.01 -3.98
N ASP A 265 4.51 14.09 -4.60
CA ASP A 265 3.57 14.07 -5.75
C ASP A 265 2.11 13.71 -5.35
N GLY A 266 1.10 14.39 -5.89
CA GLY A 266 -0.30 14.22 -5.45
C GLY A 266 -0.72 15.04 -4.22
N ASN A 267 -2.03 15.24 -4.03
CA ASN A 267 -2.53 16.06 -2.92
C ASN A 267 -2.70 15.28 -1.60
N TYR A 268 -2.41 13.99 -1.56
CA TYR A 268 -2.31 13.24 -0.29
C TYR A 268 -0.85 13.04 0.14
N ALA A 269 0.10 13.67 -0.57
CA ALA A 269 1.52 13.56 -0.31
C ALA A 269 1.85 14.00 1.11
N LEU A 270 2.75 13.27 1.77
CA LEU A 270 3.22 13.62 3.11
C LEU A 270 4.14 14.84 3.10
N LEU A 271 4.92 15.03 2.03
CA LEU A 271 5.84 16.14 1.89
C LEU A 271 5.40 17.08 0.77
N ASN A 272 5.34 18.36 1.10
CA ASN A 272 5.23 19.41 0.11
C ASN A 272 6.64 19.83 -0.34
N THR A 273 6.97 19.55 -1.60
CA THR A 273 8.32 19.78 -2.14
C THR A 273 8.72 21.26 -2.23
N THR A 274 7.76 22.20 -2.14
CA THR A 274 8.03 23.64 -2.13
C THR A 274 8.41 24.16 -0.73
N THR A 275 7.99 23.48 0.34
CA THR A 275 8.22 23.93 1.73
C THR A 275 9.12 23.00 2.54
N SER A 276 9.41 21.80 2.03
CA SER A 276 10.13 20.74 2.75
C SER A 276 11.53 20.46 2.18
N MET A 277 11.94 21.17 1.12
CA MET A 277 13.29 21.16 0.54
C MET A 277 13.89 22.55 0.55
#